data_AF-A0A812RS68-F1
#
_entry.id   AF-A0A812RS68-F1
#
_cell.length_a   1.000
_cell.length_b   1.000
_cell.length_c   1.000
_cell.angle_alpha   90.00
_cell.angle_beta   90.00
_cell.angle_gamma   90.00
#
_symmetry.space_group_name_H-M   'P 1'
#
loop_
_entity.id
_entity.type
_entity.pdbx_description
1 polymer ?
#
loop_
_entity_poly.entity_id
_entity_poly.type
_entity_poly.pdbx_seq_one_letter_code
_entity_poly.pdbx_strand_id
1 'polypeptide(L)'
;MSSHINAADLWAKGNAEQWHFRCWRSTGLGIARECELDYRRRAAASGDVDAMLDVADAYLSSDETTLAYQWASLASTSGSIRANFSVAYLKQHGVGTVQDVDGACKTYCSLLHLDTEPLLVRGMVLFQIARLRVATGMECCEAAEHSLRWVSHWAAVFGLLLSVGATSSFF
;
A
#
# COMPACT_ATOMS: atom_id res chain seq x y z
N MET A 1 2.89 15.42 16.04
CA MET A 1 3.98 15.99 15.24
C MET A 1 4.58 14.85 14.44
N SER A 2 4.64 14.94 13.10
CA SER A 2 5.42 13.97 12.33
C SER A 2 6.90 14.07 12.74
N SER A 3 7.57 12.94 12.90
CA SER A 3 8.98 12.84 13.28
C SER A 3 9.90 13.66 12.36
N HIS A 4 9.51 13.86 11.10
CA HIS A 4 10.20 14.73 10.15
C HIS A 4 10.36 16.17 10.64
N ILE A 5 9.35 16.71 11.31
CA ILE A 5 9.39 18.08 11.83
C ILE A 5 10.41 18.15 12.96
N ASN A 6 10.44 17.17 13.86
CA ASN A 6 11.38 17.14 14.98
C ASN A 6 12.81 16.81 14.56
N ALA A 7 13.02 15.94 13.56
CA ALA A 7 14.34 15.67 13.03
C ALA A 7 14.90 16.96 12.40
N ALA A 8 14.17 17.58 11.47
CA ALA A 8 14.58 18.85 10.87
C ALA A 8 14.89 19.94 11.92
N ASP A 9 14.07 20.03 12.98
CA ASP A 9 14.22 21.01 14.06
C ASP A 9 15.35 20.68 15.07
N LEU A 10 15.70 19.39 15.25
CA LEU A 10 16.87 18.94 16.02
C LEU A 10 18.17 19.18 15.25
N TRP A 11 18.16 19.03 13.92
CA TRP A 11 19.35 19.23 13.07
C TRP A 11 19.66 20.70 12.78
N ALA A 12 18.67 21.59 12.88
CA ALA A 12 18.88 23.04 12.87
C ALA A 12 19.78 23.54 14.00
N LYS A 13 19.96 22.73 15.06
CA LYS A 13 20.74 23.08 16.25
C LYS A 13 22.23 22.70 16.18
N GLY A 14 22.69 21.99 15.13
CA GLY A 14 24.09 21.56 15.00
C GLY A 14 24.75 22.03 13.72
N ASN A 15 25.75 22.93 13.83
CA ASN A 15 26.69 23.40 12.78
C ASN A 15 26.16 23.40 11.32
N ALA A 16 24.91 23.81 11.14
CA ALA A 16 24.17 23.73 9.88
C ALA A 16 24.37 24.97 8.99
N GLU A 17 25.50 25.65 9.15
CA GLU A 17 25.63 27.05 8.76
C GLU A 17 25.83 27.24 7.26
N GLN A 18 26.31 26.22 6.54
CA GLN A 18 26.61 26.34 5.11
C GLN A 18 25.41 26.02 4.20
N TRP A 19 24.48 25.16 4.64
CA TRP A 19 23.35 24.70 3.83
C TRP A 19 22.01 25.35 4.20
N HIS A 20 21.82 25.81 5.45
CA HIS A 20 20.57 26.45 5.87
C HIS A 20 20.26 27.75 5.11
N PHE A 21 21.25 28.62 4.90
CA PHE A 21 21.04 29.89 4.20
C PHE A 21 20.71 29.72 2.71
N ARG A 22 21.16 28.62 2.08
CA ARG A 22 20.93 28.39 0.64
C ARG A 22 19.51 27.89 0.36
N CYS A 23 18.97 27.04 1.23
CA CYS A 23 17.62 26.48 1.06
C CYS A 23 16.50 27.42 1.53
N TRP A 24 16.71 28.26 2.56
CA TRP A 24 15.71 29.26 2.99
C TRP A 24 15.63 30.47 2.04
N ARG A 25 16.75 30.84 1.39
CA ARG A 25 16.85 32.05 0.54
C ARG A 25 16.61 31.79 -0.95
N SER A 26 16.41 30.55 -1.39
CA SER A 26 16.20 30.26 -2.80
C SER A 26 14.75 30.49 -3.22
N THR A 27 14.49 31.59 -3.92
CA THR A 27 13.22 31.88 -4.60
C THR A 27 12.99 31.03 -5.86
N GLY A 28 13.87 30.08 -6.16
CA GLY A 28 13.78 29.18 -7.31
C GLY A 28 13.21 27.80 -6.94
N LEU A 29 12.10 27.41 -7.57
CA LEU A 29 11.38 26.15 -7.34
C LEU A 29 12.28 24.90 -7.45
N GLY A 30 13.29 24.93 -8.32
CA GLY A 30 14.22 23.81 -8.53
C GLY A 30 15.18 23.57 -7.36
N ILE A 31 15.79 24.63 -6.82
CA ILE A 31 16.78 24.54 -5.73
C ILE A 31 16.09 24.12 -4.42
N ALA A 32 14.87 24.61 -4.19
CA ALA A 32 14.07 24.21 -3.03
C ALA A 32 13.76 22.70 -3.03
N ARG A 33 13.44 22.11 -4.19
CA ARG A 33 13.11 20.69 -4.34
C ARG A 33 14.32 19.78 -4.10
N GLU A 34 15.50 20.17 -4.56
CA GLU A 34 16.75 19.41 -4.30
C GLU A 34 17.12 19.43 -2.82
N CYS A 35 17.01 20.58 -2.16
CA CYS A 35 17.23 20.70 -0.72
C CYS A 35 16.26 19.81 0.08
N GLU A 36 14.96 19.89 -0.24
CA GLU A 36 13.93 19.09 0.42
C GLU A 36 14.19 17.58 0.28
N LEU A 37 14.59 17.14 -0.92
CA LEU A 37 14.97 15.75 -1.15
C LEU A 37 16.20 15.34 -0.34
N ASP A 38 17.22 16.19 -0.22
CA ASP A 38 18.39 15.91 0.62
C ASP A 38 18.00 15.72 2.10
N TYR A 39 17.12 16.58 2.63
CA TYR A 39 16.62 16.43 3.99
C TYR A 39 15.82 15.14 4.19
N ARG A 40 14.91 14.82 3.25
CA ARG A 40 14.13 13.59 3.29
C ARG A 40 15.02 12.35 3.21
N ARG A 41 16.09 12.36 2.40
CA ARG A 41 17.09 11.29 2.33
C ARG A 41 17.81 11.07 3.66
N ARG A 42 18.17 12.14 4.37
CA ARG A 42 18.79 12.04 5.71
C ARG A 42 17.82 11.49 6.74
N ALA A 43 16.57 11.94 6.74
CA ALA A 43 15.54 11.42 7.61
C ALA A 43 15.26 9.93 7.34
N ALA A 44 15.17 9.55 6.06
CA ALA A 44 15.05 8.16 5.63
C ALA A 44 16.25 7.32 6.11
N ALA A 45 17.48 7.84 6.01
CA ALA A 45 18.68 7.19 6.52
C ALA A 45 18.69 7.03 8.05
N SER A 46 17.94 7.87 8.80
CA SER A 46 17.74 7.72 10.24
C SER A 46 16.66 6.71 10.64
N GLY A 47 16.05 6.02 9.66
CA GLY A 47 15.02 5.01 9.89
C GLY A 47 13.58 5.52 9.81
N ASP A 48 13.38 6.76 9.37
CA ASP A 48 12.04 7.33 9.28
C ASP A 48 11.28 6.81 8.05
N VAL A 49 10.24 6.01 8.30
CA VAL A 49 9.50 5.26 7.28
C VAL A 49 8.70 6.16 6.35
N ASP A 50 8.11 7.23 6.87
CA ASP A 50 7.36 8.19 6.05
C ASP A 50 8.34 8.94 5.11
N ALA A 51 9.58 9.20 5.55
CA ALA A 51 10.60 9.85 4.74
C ALA A 51 11.12 8.91 3.65
N MET A 52 11.24 7.62 3.95
CA MET A 52 11.59 6.62 2.93
C MET A 52 10.55 6.58 1.80
N LEU A 53 9.26 6.68 2.12
CA LEU A 53 8.19 6.74 1.11
C LEU A 53 8.23 8.04 0.32
N ASP A 54 8.42 9.16 0.99
CA ASP A 54 8.58 10.46 0.35
C ASP A 54 9.78 10.51 -0.61
N VAL A 55 10.88 9.85 -0.25
CA VAL A 55 12.07 9.69 -1.10
C VAL A 55 11.76 8.76 -2.29
N ALA A 56 11.02 7.68 -2.06
CA ALA A 56 10.60 6.77 -3.13
C ALA A 56 9.73 7.51 -4.17
N ASP A 57 8.76 8.30 -3.73
CA ASP A 57 7.89 9.10 -4.60
C ASP A 57 8.68 10.16 -5.39
N ALA A 58 9.67 10.79 -4.75
CA ALA A 58 10.56 11.71 -5.43
C ALA A 58 11.34 11.03 -6.56
N TYR A 59 11.86 9.83 -6.33
CA TYR A 59 12.55 9.05 -7.37
C TYR A 59 11.61 8.55 -8.47
N LEU A 60 10.36 8.22 -8.16
CA LEU A 60 9.34 7.92 -9.18
C LEU A 60 9.12 9.12 -10.09
N SER A 61 9.07 10.33 -9.51
CA SER A 61 8.85 11.57 -10.26
C SER A 61 10.04 11.99 -11.15
N SER A 62 11.24 11.45 -10.88
CA SER A 62 12.46 11.70 -11.66
C SER A 62 12.82 10.54 -12.58
N ASP A 63 11.89 9.60 -12.83
CA ASP A 63 12.08 8.38 -13.62
C ASP A 63 13.19 7.42 -13.11
N GLU A 64 13.67 7.61 -11.88
CA GLU A 64 14.64 6.73 -11.22
C GLU A 64 13.92 5.57 -10.52
N THR A 65 13.16 4.82 -11.31
CA THR A 65 12.20 3.82 -10.82
C THR A 65 12.84 2.70 -9.99
N THR A 66 14.08 2.30 -10.29
CA THR A 66 14.81 1.28 -9.53
C THR A 66 15.13 1.75 -8.11
N LEU A 67 15.52 3.02 -7.93
CA LEU A 67 15.76 3.61 -6.62
C LEU A 67 14.45 3.78 -5.87
N ALA A 68 13.38 4.21 -6.54
CA ALA A 68 12.06 4.28 -5.94
C ALA A 68 11.62 2.93 -5.35
N TYR A 69 11.78 1.85 -6.13
CA TYR A 69 11.45 0.50 -5.66
C TYR A 69 12.29 0.08 -4.45
N GLN A 70 13.59 0.39 -4.43
CA GLN A 70 14.47 0.08 -3.30
C GLN A 70 14.05 0.82 -2.03
N TRP A 71 13.76 2.12 -2.11
CA TRP A 71 13.33 2.91 -0.95
C TRP A 71 11.94 2.49 -0.45
N ALA A 72 10.99 2.23 -1.34
CA ALA A 72 9.68 1.70 -0.96
C ALA A 72 9.78 0.31 -0.32
N SER A 73 10.67 -0.55 -0.83
CA SER A 73 10.93 -1.88 -0.25
C SER A 73 11.55 -1.77 1.14
N LEU A 74 12.48 -0.83 1.34
CA LEU A 74 13.06 -0.56 2.66
C LEU A 74 11.97 -0.10 3.64
N ALA A 75 11.11 0.83 3.24
CA ALA A 75 9.97 1.26 4.06
C ALA A 75 9.01 0.12 4.41
N SER A 76 8.82 -0.83 3.48
CA SER A 76 7.98 -2.02 3.66
C SER A 76 8.55 -2.97 4.71
N THR A 77 9.88 -3.09 4.82
CA THR A 77 10.51 -3.91 5.87
C THR A 77 10.19 -3.43 7.30
N SER A 78 9.86 -2.15 7.45
CA SER A 78 9.43 -1.57 8.73
C SER A 78 7.95 -1.81 9.06
N GLY A 79 7.22 -2.59 8.24
CA GLY A 79 5.82 -2.97 8.48
C GLY A 79 4.79 -1.89 8.16
N SER A 80 5.17 -0.82 7.45
CA SER A 80 4.22 0.23 7.06
C SER A 80 3.23 -0.29 6.01
N ILE A 81 1.93 -0.21 6.30
CA ILE A 81 0.89 -0.59 5.36
C ILE A 81 0.94 0.25 4.09
N ARG A 82 1.20 1.55 4.22
CA ARG A 82 1.38 2.44 3.06
C ARG A 82 2.55 1.97 2.19
N ALA A 83 3.65 1.57 2.81
CA ALA A 83 4.81 1.06 2.09
C ALA A 83 4.54 -0.29 1.39
N ASN A 84 3.87 -1.21 2.08
CA ASN A 84 3.45 -2.50 1.50
C ASN A 84 2.54 -2.30 0.29
N PHE A 85 1.60 -1.35 0.36
CA PHE A 85 0.76 -0.97 -0.77
C PHE A 85 1.58 -0.41 -1.93
N SER A 86 2.50 0.53 -1.67
CA SER A 86 3.37 1.10 -2.71
C SER A 86 4.21 0.02 -3.39
N VAL A 87 4.82 -0.90 -2.64
CA VAL A 87 5.60 -2.01 -3.21
C VAL A 87 4.75 -2.94 -4.06
N ALA A 88 3.53 -3.27 -3.62
CA ALA A 88 2.60 -4.10 -4.40
C ALA A 88 2.21 -3.41 -5.71
N TYR A 89 1.96 -2.10 -5.68
CA TYR A 89 1.68 -1.31 -6.87
C TYR A 89 2.84 -1.29 -7.87
N LEU A 90 4.07 -1.08 -7.38
CA LEU A 90 5.28 -1.09 -8.22
C LEU A 90 5.51 -2.46 -8.86
N LYS A 91 5.32 -3.55 -8.11
CA LYS A 91 5.41 -4.93 -8.63
C LYS A 91 4.34 -5.25 -9.67
N GLN A 92 3.09 -4.85 -9.42
CA GLN A 92 1.99 -5.04 -10.37
C GLN A 92 2.30 -4.43 -11.74
N HIS A 93 2.97 -3.28 -11.75
CA HIS A 93 3.29 -2.53 -12.96
C HIS A 93 4.71 -2.77 -13.51
N GLY A 94 5.55 -3.54 -12.81
CA GLY A 94 6.96 -3.73 -13.19
C GLY A 94 7.78 -2.43 -13.15
N VAL A 95 7.44 -1.51 -12.25
CA VAL A 95 8.13 -0.21 -12.12
C VAL A 95 9.32 -0.37 -11.19
N GLY A 96 10.53 -0.26 -11.73
CA GLY A 96 11.78 -0.41 -10.97
C GLY A 96 12.09 -1.84 -10.53
N THR A 97 11.27 -2.81 -10.94
CA THR A 97 11.41 -4.23 -10.62
C THR A 97 10.75 -5.08 -11.73
N VAL A 98 10.97 -6.39 -11.71
CA VAL A 98 10.27 -7.31 -12.63
C VAL A 98 8.79 -7.35 -12.26
N GLN A 99 7.93 -7.36 -13.27
CA GLN A 99 6.48 -7.43 -13.07
C GLN A 99 6.10 -8.72 -12.34
N ASP A 100 5.40 -8.58 -11.22
CA ASP A 100 4.95 -9.69 -10.37
C ASP A 100 3.51 -9.41 -9.91
N VAL A 101 2.56 -9.78 -10.77
CA VAL A 101 1.12 -9.58 -10.53
C VAL A 101 0.62 -10.49 -9.41
N ASP A 102 1.06 -11.75 -9.38
CA ASP A 102 0.67 -12.73 -8.35
C ASP A 102 1.14 -12.29 -6.95
N GLY A 103 2.37 -11.81 -6.83
CA GLY A 103 2.90 -11.28 -5.57
C GLY A 103 2.20 -10.01 -5.11
N ALA A 104 1.88 -9.09 -6.04
CA ALA A 104 1.10 -7.90 -5.73
C ALA A 104 -0.30 -8.25 -5.22
N CYS A 105 -0.95 -9.20 -5.90
CA CYS A 105 -2.28 -9.70 -5.61
C CYS A 105 -2.36 -10.34 -4.20
N LYS A 106 -1.39 -11.18 -3.83
CA LYS A 106 -1.24 -11.71 -2.45
C LYS A 106 -1.05 -10.60 -1.41
N THR A 107 -0.22 -9.61 -1.73
CA THR A 107 0.06 -8.49 -0.82
C THR A 107 -1.21 -7.67 -0.58
N TYR A 108 -1.96 -7.33 -1.62
CA TYR A 108 -3.24 -6.63 -1.49
C TYR A 108 -4.26 -7.37 -0.61
N CYS A 109 -4.34 -8.70 -0.72
CA CYS A 109 -5.21 -9.47 0.16
C CYS A 109 -4.76 -9.45 1.62
N SER A 110 -3.46 -9.58 1.87
CA SER A 110 -2.93 -9.45 3.23
C SER A 110 -3.29 -8.09 3.84
N LEU A 111 -3.26 -7.02 3.04
CA LEU A 111 -3.62 -5.66 3.48
C LEU A 111 -5.12 -5.50 3.76
N LEU A 112 -5.98 -6.21 3.01
CA LEU A 112 -7.43 -6.16 3.21
C LEU A 112 -7.88 -6.83 4.52
N HIS A 113 -7.13 -7.84 4.98
CA HIS A 113 -7.40 -8.57 6.23
C HIS A 113 -6.84 -7.87 7.48
N LEU A 114 -6.12 -6.76 7.33
CA LEU A 114 -5.70 -5.94 8.46
C LEU A 114 -6.87 -5.05 8.89
N ASP A 115 -7.33 -5.25 10.12
CA ASP A 115 -8.44 -4.47 10.72
C ASP A 115 -8.04 -3.03 11.11
N THR A 116 -6.74 -2.71 11.05
CA THR A 116 -6.17 -1.46 11.56
C THR A 116 -6.18 -0.30 10.56
N GLU A 117 -6.71 -0.49 9.35
CA GLU A 117 -6.46 0.44 8.25
C GLU A 117 -7.39 1.66 8.19
N PRO A 118 -6.85 2.85 7.85
CA PRO A 118 -7.68 3.98 7.46
C PRO A 118 -8.48 3.61 6.21
N LEU A 119 -9.75 4.01 6.20
CA LEU A 119 -10.73 3.69 5.14
C LEU A 119 -10.18 3.95 3.72
N LEU A 120 -9.31 4.95 3.57
CA LEU A 120 -8.68 5.32 2.32
C LEU A 120 -7.82 4.19 1.72
N VAL A 121 -6.91 3.59 2.50
CA VAL A 121 -6.01 2.54 1.99
C VAL A 121 -6.81 1.29 1.64
N ARG A 122 -7.77 0.92 2.50
CA ARG A 122 -8.69 -0.19 2.23
C ARG A 122 -9.48 0.02 0.93
N GLY A 123 -9.97 1.23 0.68
CA GLY A 123 -10.64 1.58 -0.57
C GLY A 123 -9.73 1.46 -1.79
N MET A 124 -8.48 1.95 -1.71
CA MET A 124 -7.49 1.82 -2.78
C MET A 124 -7.13 0.36 -3.07
N VAL A 125 -6.94 -0.46 -2.03
CA VAL A 125 -6.68 -1.90 -2.15
C VAL A 125 -7.83 -2.62 -2.86
N LEU A 126 -9.07 -2.38 -2.41
CA LEU A 126 -10.26 -2.97 -3.06
C LEU A 126 -10.38 -2.56 -4.53
N PHE A 127 -10.10 -1.29 -4.84
CA PHE A 127 -10.09 -0.80 -6.21
C PHE A 127 -9.04 -1.53 -7.06
N GLN A 128 -7.82 -1.72 -6.55
CA GLN A 128 -6.77 -2.43 -7.29
C GLN A 128 -7.09 -3.92 -7.48
N ILE A 129 -7.64 -4.59 -6.47
CA ILE A 129 -8.09 -5.99 -6.58
C ILE A 129 -9.21 -6.12 -7.63
N ALA A 130 -10.21 -5.22 -7.60
CA ALA A 130 -11.28 -5.23 -8.59
C ALA A 130 -10.74 -4.98 -10.00
N ARG A 131 -9.81 -4.04 -10.15
CA ARG A 131 -9.15 -3.76 -11.44
C ARG A 131 -8.38 -4.97 -11.95
N LEU A 132 -7.63 -5.66 -11.09
CA LEU A 132 -6.92 -6.89 -11.44
C LEU A 132 -7.88 -7.99 -11.88
N ARG A 133 -8.98 -8.20 -11.15
CA ARG A 133 -10.00 -9.19 -11.52
C ARG A 133 -10.57 -8.94 -12.92
N VAL A 134 -10.84 -7.68 -13.26
CA VAL A 134 -11.34 -7.31 -14.60
C VAL A 134 -10.26 -7.46 -15.68
N ALA A 135 -9.02 -7.09 -15.38
CA ALA A 135 -7.93 -7.07 -16.36
C ALA A 135 -7.36 -8.46 -16.67
N THR A 136 -7.22 -9.32 -15.66
CA THR A 136 -6.53 -10.62 -15.78
C THR A 136 -7.41 -11.83 -15.47
N GLY A 137 -8.64 -11.62 -14.97
CA GLY A 137 -9.50 -12.72 -14.51
C GLY A 137 -9.04 -13.36 -13.19
N MET A 138 -8.00 -12.81 -12.54
CA MET A 138 -7.40 -13.35 -11.33
C MET A 138 -8.21 -13.00 -10.09
N GLU A 139 -8.46 -13.98 -9.24
CA GLU A 139 -9.07 -13.78 -7.93
C GLU A 139 -7.97 -13.69 -6.87
N CYS A 140 -7.69 -12.48 -6.39
CA CYS A 140 -6.61 -12.27 -5.43
C CYS A 140 -6.91 -12.87 -4.07
N CYS A 141 -8.13 -12.63 -3.59
CA CYS A 141 -8.58 -13.13 -2.31
C CYS A 141 -9.79 -14.00 -2.60
N GLU A 142 -9.82 -15.21 -2.05
CA GLU A 142 -11.10 -15.85 -1.80
C GLU A 142 -11.85 -14.86 -0.92
N ALA A 143 -12.99 -14.35 -1.41
CA ALA A 143 -13.89 -13.60 -0.57
C ALA A 143 -14.06 -14.44 0.69
N ALA A 144 -13.87 -13.86 1.87
CA ALA A 144 -14.09 -14.59 3.11
C ALA A 144 -15.57 -15.00 3.14
N GLU A 145 -15.87 -16.17 2.56
CA GLU A 145 -17.17 -16.81 2.45
C GLU A 145 -17.65 -17.28 3.83
N HIS A 146 -17.06 -16.82 4.92
CA HIS A 146 -17.54 -17.13 6.25
C HIS A 146 -18.96 -16.60 6.51
N SER A 147 -19.44 -15.59 5.75
CA SER A 147 -20.83 -15.13 5.81
C SER A 147 -21.79 -15.86 4.86
N LEU A 148 -21.31 -16.45 3.77
CA LEU A 148 -22.15 -17.18 2.80
C LEU A 148 -22.12 -18.69 2.97
N ARG A 149 -21.15 -19.26 3.70
CA ARG A 149 -21.14 -20.68 4.08
C ARG A 149 -22.35 -21.05 4.93
N TRP A 150 -22.82 -20.16 5.80
CA TRP A 150 -24.06 -20.40 6.54
C TRP A 150 -25.27 -20.36 5.60
N VAL A 151 -25.29 -19.47 4.62
CA VAL A 151 -26.37 -19.40 3.62
C VAL A 151 -26.41 -20.66 2.76
N SER A 152 -25.27 -21.19 2.32
CA SER A 152 -25.21 -22.45 1.56
C SER A 152 -25.49 -23.69 2.42
N HIS A 153 -25.06 -23.70 3.70
CA HIS A 153 -25.35 -24.78 4.63
C HIS A 153 -26.85 -24.83 4.98
N TRP A 154 -27.49 -23.69 5.26
CA TRP A 154 -28.93 -23.61 5.49
C TRP A 154 -29.74 -23.81 4.21
N ALA A 155 -29.26 -23.39 3.03
CA ALA A 155 -29.91 -23.70 1.76
C ALA A 155 -29.94 -25.22 1.48
N ALA A 156 -28.89 -25.96 1.84
CA ALA A 156 -28.87 -27.42 1.74
C ALA A 156 -29.82 -28.09 2.76
N VAL A 157 -29.86 -27.59 4.00
CA VAL A 157 -30.76 -28.10 5.05
C VAL A 157 -32.24 -27.81 4.72
N PHE A 158 -32.55 -26.63 4.20
CA PHE A 158 -33.92 -26.28 3.78
C PHE A 158 -34.33 -26.90 2.43
N GLY A 159 -33.38 -27.16 1.52
CA GLY A 159 -33.63 -27.83 0.25
C GLY A 159 -34.02 -29.31 0.38
N LEU A 160 -33.52 -30.00 1.42
CA LEU A 160 -33.85 -31.41 1.70
C LEU A 160 -35.22 -31.62 2.35
N LEU A 161 -35.85 -30.57 2.89
CA LEU A 161 -37.17 -30.67 3.54
C LEU A 161 -38.34 -30.60 2.56
N LEU A 162 -38.14 -30.10 1.34
CA LEU A 162 -39.20 -29.98 0.32
C LEU A 162 -39.35 -31.22 -0.58
N SER A 163 -38.46 -32.21 -0.49
CA SER A 163 -38.57 -33.45 -1.27
C SER A 163 -39.26 -34.61 -0.54
N VAL A 164 -39.63 -34.46 0.73
CA VAL A 164 -40.28 -35.53 1.53
C VAL A 164 -41.80 -35.35 1.67
N GLY A 165 -42.37 -34.25 1.15
CA GLY A 165 -43.79 -33.91 1.31
C GLY A 165 -44.75 -34.35 0.18
N ALA A 166 -44.36 -35.23 -0.75
CA ALA A 166 -45.16 -35.52 -1.94
C ALA A 166 -45.29 -37.01 -2.28
N THR A 167 -45.86 -37.81 -1.38
CA THR A 167 -46.59 -39.07 -1.67
C THR A 167 -47.55 -39.26 -0.49
N SER A 168 -48.87 -39.47 -0.57
CA SER A 168 -49.70 -40.07 -1.61
C SER A 168 -51.18 -39.74 -1.33
N SER A 169 -51.92 -39.68 -2.42
CA SER A 169 -53.36 -39.49 -2.63
C SER A 169 -54.27 -40.63 -2.11
N PHE A 170 -55.59 -40.36 -2.12
CA PHE A 170 -56.75 -41.29 -2.00
C PHE A 170 -56.99 -41.87 -0.59
N PHE A 171 -58.19 -41.81 0.02
CA PHE A 171 -59.57 -41.93 -0.47
C PHE A 171 -60.53 -41.15 0.45
#